data_AF-A0A4Y2HHV8-F1
#
_entry.id   AF-A0A4Y2HHV8-F1
#
_cell.length_a   1.000
_cell.length_b   1.000
_cell.length_c   1.000
_cell.angle_alpha   90.00
_cell.angle_beta   90.00
_cell.angle_gamma   90.00
#
_symmetry.space_group_name_H-M   'P 1'
#
loop_
_entity.id
_entity.type
_entity.pdbx_description
1 polymer ?
#
loop_
_entity_poly.entity_id
_entity_poly.type
_entity_poly.pdbx_seq_one_letter_code
_entity_poly.pdbx_strand_id
1 'polypeptide(L)'
;MVLSLEQRIFLVLEYQRLEHSCLQTRCSFQRRFDVGRGPSENAIKALFEKFERTGNVNDDRIGNVGRPRCAVTESNADAVQQVILQQPRTSIRRVASRAGLRRMTTHRIMRHNLHMSKIPT
;
A
#
# COMPACT_ATOMS: atom_id res chain seq x y z
N MET A 1 -1.26 18.85 -3.79
CA MET A 1 -1.94 18.35 -5.01
C MET A 1 -1.71 16.86 -5.08
N VAL A 2 -2.76 16.06 -5.27
CA VAL A 2 -2.63 14.64 -5.58
C VAL A 2 -2.70 14.51 -7.10
N LEU A 3 -1.67 13.92 -7.71
CA LEU A 3 -1.61 13.76 -9.17
C LEU A 3 -2.23 12.42 -9.56
N SER A 4 -3.04 12.43 -10.63
CA SER A 4 -3.52 11.19 -11.24
C SER A 4 -2.35 10.39 -11.85
N LEU A 5 -2.59 9.12 -12.22
CA LEU A 5 -1.59 8.32 -12.92
C LEU A 5 -1.20 8.97 -14.26
N GLU A 6 -2.21 9.38 -15.05
CA GLU A 6 -2.03 10.06 -16.33
C GLU A 6 -1.19 11.34 -16.19
N GLN A 7 -1.48 12.15 -15.18
CA GLN A 7 -0.74 13.38 -14.90
C GLN A 7 0.73 13.12 -14.58
N ARG A 8 1.04 12.05 -13.85
CA ARG A 8 2.42 11.67 -13.51
C ARG A 8 3.20 11.13 -14.71
N ILE A 9 2.56 10.29 -15.52
CA ILE A 9 3.14 9.80 -16.77
C ILE A 9 3.49 10.99 -17.67
N PHE A 10 2.53 11.92 -17.85
CA PHE A 10 2.76 13.12 -18.65
C PHE A 10 3.95 13.94 -18.15
N LEU A 11 4.05 14.16 -16.83
CA LEU A 11 5.16 14.92 -16.25
C LEU A 11 6.52 14.27 -16.51
N VAL A 12 6.64 12.94 -16.37
CA VAL A 12 7.92 12.24 -16.62
C VAL A 12 8.31 12.36 -18.09
N LEU A 13 7.38 12.16 -19.02
CA LEU A 13 7.64 12.24 -20.45
C LEU A 13 8.01 13.66 -20.89
N GLU A 14 7.27 14.66 -20.43
CA GLU A 14 7.56 16.06 -20.76
C GLU A 14 8.86 16.55 -20.13
N TYR A 15 9.15 16.14 -18.90
CA TYR A 15 10.38 16.52 -18.21
C TYR A 15 11.61 16.02 -18.95
N GLN A 16 11.56 14.79 -19.47
CA GLN A 16 12.60 14.23 -20.32
C GLN A 16 12.69 14.96 -21.66
N ARG A 17 11.54 15.22 -22.31
CA ARG A 17 11.48 15.92 -23.61
C ARG A 17 12.02 17.34 -23.55
N LEU A 18 11.89 18.01 -22.40
CA LEU A 18 12.28 19.41 -22.17
C LEU A 18 13.62 19.54 -21.46
N GLU A 19 14.49 18.52 -21.57
CA GLU A 19 15.86 18.52 -21.02
C GLU A 19 15.91 18.93 -19.54
N HIS A 20 14.99 18.37 -18.73
CA HIS A 20 14.90 18.59 -17.29
C HIS A 20 14.53 20.03 -16.85
N SER A 21 13.89 20.80 -17.73
CA SER A 21 13.35 22.12 -17.39
C SER A 21 12.03 22.05 -16.59
N CYS A 22 12.09 22.33 -15.28
CA CYS A 22 10.93 22.27 -14.39
C CYS A 22 9.86 23.31 -14.72
N LEU A 23 10.29 24.53 -15.07
CA LEU A 23 9.36 25.62 -15.41
C LEU A 23 8.57 25.32 -16.67
N GLN A 24 9.24 24.87 -17.73
CA GLN A 24 8.58 24.54 -18.99
C GLN A 24 7.65 23.33 -18.83
N THR A 25 8.08 22.30 -18.09
CA THR A 25 7.26 21.13 -17.78
C THR A 25 5.99 21.51 -17.02
N ARG A 26 6.11 22.38 -16.00
CA ARG A 26 4.96 22.89 -15.24
C ARG A 26 4.01 23.69 -16.13
N CYS A 27 4.53 24.57 -16.99
CA CYS A 27 3.70 25.33 -17.92
C CYS A 27 3.00 24.42 -18.95
N SER A 28 3.69 23.40 -19.46
CA SER A 28 3.13 22.38 -20.36
C SER A 28 2.00 21.61 -19.68
N PHE A 29 2.21 21.20 -18.43
CA PHE A 29 1.22 20.54 -17.58
C PHE A 29 -0.03 21.40 -17.37
N GLN A 30 0.15 22.67 -17.00
CA GLN A 30 -0.97 23.60 -16.80
C GLN A 30 -1.80 23.77 -18.06
N ARG A 31 -1.15 23.90 -19.23
CA ARG A 31 -1.83 23.98 -20.53
C ARG A 31 -2.56 22.69 -20.90
N ARG A 32 -1.94 21.53 -20.66
CA ARG A 32 -2.50 20.23 -21.04
C ARG A 32 -3.75 19.86 -20.23
N PHE A 33 -3.73 20.14 -18.92
CA PHE A 33 -4.78 19.73 -17.99
C PHE A 33 -5.72 20.87 -17.57
N ASP A 34 -5.55 22.07 -18.14
CA ASP A 34 -6.33 23.27 -17.82
C ASP A 34 -6.42 23.55 -16.31
N VAL A 35 -5.26 23.53 -15.64
CA VAL A 35 -5.16 23.75 -14.19
C VAL A 35 -4.43 25.04 -13.86
N GLY A 36 -5.04 25.88 -13.01
CA GLY A 36 -4.44 27.14 -12.58
C GLY A 36 -3.14 26.99 -11.80
N ARG A 37 -2.93 25.86 -11.10
CA ARG A 37 -1.68 25.53 -10.42
C ARG A 37 -1.16 24.18 -10.89
N GLY A 38 0.11 24.14 -11.30
CA GLY A 38 0.82 22.89 -11.55
C GLY A 38 1.54 22.34 -10.31
N PRO A 39 2.20 21.18 -10.43
CA PRO A 39 3.07 20.64 -9.39
C PRO A 39 4.25 21.59 -9.10
N SER A 40 4.78 21.50 -7.88
CA SER A 40 6.01 22.22 -7.51
C SER A 40 7.22 21.61 -8.19
N GLU A 41 8.30 22.38 -8.31
CA GLU A 41 9.58 21.91 -8.85
C GLU A 41 10.09 20.65 -8.12
N ASN A 42 10.05 20.67 -6.78
CA ASN A 42 10.44 19.51 -5.97
C ASN A 42 9.56 18.29 -6.25
N ALA A 43 8.27 18.47 -6.51
CA ALA A 43 7.39 17.35 -6.84
C ALA A 43 7.70 16.75 -8.21
N ILE A 44 8.07 17.58 -9.20
CA ILE A 44 8.50 17.13 -10.52
C ILE A 44 9.82 16.34 -10.41
N LYS A 45 10.82 16.91 -9.73
CA LYS A 45 12.12 16.26 -9.52
C LYS A 45 11.99 14.94 -8.77
N ALA A 46 11.29 14.93 -7.63
CA ALA A 46 11.10 13.72 -6.83
C ALA A 46 10.34 12.62 -7.59
N LEU A 47 9.36 12.99 -8.42
CA LEU A 47 8.66 12.04 -9.29
C LEU A 47 9.62 11.41 -10.32
N PHE A 48 10.47 12.24 -10.92
CA PHE A 48 11.42 11.78 -11.93
C PHE A 48 12.54 10.91 -11.31
N GLU A 49 13.16 11.34 -10.21
CA GLU A 49 14.16 10.55 -9.48
C GLU A 49 13.60 9.19 -9.05
N LYS A 50 12.34 9.16 -8.59
CA LYS A 50 11.66 7.90 -8.28
C LYS A 50 11.52 7.02 -9.53
N PHE A 51 11.11 7.62 -10.63
CA PHE A 51 10.97 6.90 -11.90
C PHE A 51 12.31 6.33 -12.37
N GLU A 52 13.40 7.09 -12.32
CA GLU A 52 14.74 6.58 -12.66
C GLU A 52 15.16 5.42 -11.76
N ARG A 53 14.90 5.54 -10.45
CA ARG A 53 15.28 4.50 -9.47
C ARG A 53 14.49 3.20 -9.61
N THR A 54 13.20 3.28 -9.97
CA THR A 54 12.27 2.14 -9.85
C THR A 54 11.57 1.75 -11.14
N GLY A 55 11.66 2.56 -12.19
CA GLY A 55 10.85 2.45 -13.41
C GLY A 55 9.35 2.74 -13.21
N ASN A 56 8.95 3.19 -12.02
CA ASN A 56 7.54 3.28 -11.62
C ASN A 56 7.12 4.71 -11.26
N VAL A 57 5.94 5.11 -11.73
CA VAL A 57 5.32 6.41 -11.43
C VAL A 57 4.14 6.31 -10.46
N ASN A 58 3.75 5.10 -10.04
CA ASN A 58 2.66 4.87 -9.09
C ASN A 58 2.89 5.56 -7.75
N ASP A 59 1.82 5.78 -6.98
CA ASP A 59 1.93 6.46 -5.69
C ASP A 59 2.16 5.36 -4.67
N ASP A 60 3.24 5.46 -3.88
CA ASP A 60 3.63 4.43 -2.90
C ASP A 60 2.58 4.26 -1.81
N ARG A 61 1.67 5.24 -1.68
CA ARG A 61 0.57 5.21 -0.73
C ARG A 61 -0.63 4.42 -1.24
N ILE A 62 -0.73 4.12 -2.53
CA ILE A 62 -1.85 3.31 -3.07
C ILE A 62 -1.72 1.90 -2.48
N GLY A 63 -2.66 1.55 -1.59
CA GLY A 63 -2.67 0.28 -0.85
C GLY A 63 -2.03 0.31 0.55
N ASN A 64 -1.23 1.34 0.84
CA ASN A 64 -0.54 1.53 2.13
C ASN A 64 -1.17 2.64 2.99
N VAL A 65 -2.48 2.87 2.84
CA VAL A 65 -3.21 3.89 3.60
C VAL A 65 -3.60 3.31 4.97
N GLY A 66 -2.62 3.11 5.86
CA GLY A 66 -2.89 2.65 7.22
C GLY A 66 -1.67 2.18 7.99
N ARG A 67 -1.81 2.06 9.31
CA ARG A 67 -0.77 1.49 10.19
C ARG A 67 -0.50 0.04 9.75
N PRO A 68 0.78 -0.36 9.55
CA PRO A 68 1.14 -1.75 9.33
C PRO A 68 0.52 -2.65 10.40
N ARG A 69 -0.02 -3.81 10.01
CA ARG A 69 -0.70 -4.73 10.93
C ARG A 69 0.32 -5.52 11.74
N CYS A 70 0.94 -4.88 12.75
CA CYS A 70 2.06 -5.45 13.51
C CYS A 70 1.81 -6.84 14.12
N ALA A 71 0.56 -7.18 14.46
CA ALA A 71 0.23 -8.47 15.08
C ALA A 71 -0.25 -9.55 14.11
N VAL A 72 -0.45 -9.22 12.82
CA VAL A 72 -0.86 -10.18 11.77
C VAL A 72 0.39 -10.53 10.97
N THR A 73 1.33 -11.20 11.63
CA THR A 73 2.55 -11.73 11.04
C THR A 73 2.36 -13.19 10.64
N GLU A 74 3.23 -13.69 9.76
CA GLU A 74 3.23 -15.10 9.34
C GLU A 74 3.44 -16.04 10.53
N SER A 75 4.41 -15.73 11.40
CA SER A 75 4.65 -16.47 12.65
C SER A 75 3.40 -16.56 13.56
N ASN A 76 2.62 -15.48 13.68
CA ASN A 76 1.37 -15.52 14.44
C ASN A 76 0.27 -16.31 13.72
N ALA A 77 0.29 -16.33 12.38
CA ALA A 77 -0.62 -17.15 11.59
C ALA A 77 -0.35 -18.63 11.79
N ASP A 78 0.93 -19.03 11.78
CA ASP A 78 1.36 -20.40 12.07
C ASP A 78 0.95 -20.84 13.48
N ALA A 79 1.19 -19.99 14.49
CA ALA A 79 0.77 -20.28 15.87
C ALA A 79 -0.75 -20.51 15.98
N VAL A 80 -1.56 -19.68 15.30
CA VAL A 80 -3.02 -19.84 15.27
C VAL A 80 -3.42 -21.12 14.54
N GLN A 81 -2.79 -21.44 13.41
CA GLN A 81 -3.06 -22.63 12.63
C GLN A 81 -2.73 -23.91 13.44
N GLN A 82 -1.58 -23.94 14.11
CA GLN A 82 -1.19 -25.06 14.97
C GLN A 82 -2.19 -25.30 16.10
N VAL A 83 -2.64 -24.24 16.78
CA VAL A 83 -3.65 -24.36 17.84
C VAL A 83 -4.98 -24.91 17.31
N ILE A 84 -5.39 -24.50 16.11
CA ILE A 84 -6.61 -25.00 15.45
C ILE A 84 -6.45 -26.48 15.07
N LEU A 85 -5.32 -26.87 14.48
CA LEU A 85 -5.04 -28.26 14.09
C LEU A 85 -5.02 -29.20 15.29
N GLN A 86 -4.44 -28.76 16.41
CA GLN A 86 -4.41 -29.54 17.65
C GLN A 86 -5.80 -29.72 18.27
N GLN A 87 -6.67 -28.69 18.19
CA GLN A 87 -8.02 -28.74 18.79
C GLN A 87 -9.08 -28.02 17.93
N PRO A 88 -9.60 -28.69 16.88
CA PRO A 88 -10.53 -28.08 15.92
C PRO A 88 -11.85 -27.61 16.56
N ARG A 89 -12.32 -28.26 17.62
CA ARG A 89 -13.60 -27.91 18.27
C ARG A 89 -13.52 -26.78 19.31
N THR A 90 -12.49 -25.94 19.25
CA THR A 90 -12.30 -24.84 20.22
C THR A 90 -12.91 -23.53 19.74
N SER A 91 -13.28 -22.66 20.68
CA SER A 91 -13.78 -21.33 20.35
C SER A 91 -12.61 -20.39 20.00
N ILE A 92 -12.88 -19.36 19.18
CA ILE A 92 -11.87 -18.34 18.82
C ILE A 92 -11.24 -17.71 20.06
N ARG A 93 -12.00 -17.56 21.16
CA ARG A 93 -11.47 -17.03 22.43
C ARG A 93 -10.40 -17.96 23.02
N ARG A 94 -10.60 -19.28 22.96
CA ARG A 94 -9.62 -20.27 23.43
C ARG A 94 -8.40 -20.32 22.53
N VAL A 95 -8.58 -20.27 21.21
CA VAL A 95 -7.47 -20.21 20.25
C VAL A 95 -6.61 -18.97 20.50
N ALA A 96 -7.23 -17.81 20.65
CA ALA A 96 -6.55 -16.56 20.96
C ALA A 96 -5.74 -16.63 22.26
N SER A 97 -6.34 -17.16 23.33
CA SER A 97 -5.67 -17.32 24.62
C SER A 97 -4.44 -18.22 24.55
N ARG A 98 -4.50 -19.30 23.76
CA ARG A 98 -3.37 -20.25 23.61
C ARG A 98 -2.28 -19.72 22.71
N ALA A 99 -2.64 -18.99 21.66
CA ALA A 99 -1.69 -18.31 20.79
C ALA A 99 -1.09 -17.04 21.43
N GLY A 100 -1.55 -16.62 22.61
CA GLY A 100 -1.10 -15.38 23.26
C GLY A 100 -1.56 -14.11 22.54
N LEU A 101 -2.64 -14.18 21.75
CA LEU A 101 -3.12 -13.10 20.90
C LEU A 101 -4.46 -12.53 21.40
N ARG A 102 -4.75 -11.28 21.02
CA ARG A 102 -6.10 -10.73 21.18
C ARG A 102 -7.08 -11.43 20.25
N ARG A 103 -8.29 -11.72 20.74
CA ARG A 103 -9.39 -12.33 19.95
C ARG A 103 -9.59 -11.70 18.57
N MET A 104 -9.56 -10.37 18.48
CA MET A 104 -9.74 -9.67 17.20
C MET A 104 -8.57 -9.88 16.23
N THR A 105 -7.35 -9.97 16.74
CA THR A 105 -6.16 -10.30 15.94
C THR A 105 -6.28 -11.72 15.41
N THR A 106 -6.62 -12.69 16.26
CA THR A 106 -6.83 -14.09 15.87
C THR A 106 -7.93 -14.23 14.83
N HIS A 107 -9.07 -13.55 15.00
CA HIS A 107 -10.16 -13.58 14.01
C HIS A 107 -9.72 -12.99 12.66
N ARG A 108 -8.91 -11.93 12.66
CA ARG A 108 -8.36 -11.35 11.42
C ARG A 108 -7.37 -12.29 10.74
N ILE A 109 -6.45 -12.90 11.50
CA ILE A 109 -5.51 -13.91 10.99
C ILE A 109 -6.29 -15.06 10.34
N MET A 110 -7.31 -15.58 11.04
CA MET A 110 -8.16 -16.63 10.49
C MET A 110 -8.82 -16.21 9.18
N ARG A 111 -9.39 -15.00 9.12
CA ARG A 111 -10.13 -14.53 7.94
C ARG A 111 -9.25 -14.18 6.75
N HIS A 112 -8.09 -13.57 6.98
CA HIS A 112 -7.25 -13.00 5.92
C HIS A 112 -6.04 -13.85 5.54
N ASN A 113 -5.48 -14.62 6.47
CA ASN A 113 -4.31 -15.48 6.22
C ASN A 113 -4.72 -16.94 6.03
N LEU A 114 -5.66 -17.44 6.84
CA LEU A 114 -6.12 -18.83 6.76
C LEU A 114 -7.38 -19.00 5.91
N HIS A 115 -8.01 -17.90 5.47
CA HIS A 115 -9.26 -17.90 4.69
C HIS A 115 -10.44 -18.63 5.37
N MET A 116 -10.48 -18.61 6.70
CA MET A 116 -11.48 -19.30 7.53
C MET A 116 -12.47 -18.30 8.14
N SER A 117 -13.77 -18.55 7.95
CA SER A 117 -14.85 -17.78 8.60
C SER A 117 -15.21 -18.32 9.99
N LYS A 118 -15.02 -19.62 10.20
CA LYS A 118 -15.24 -20.35 11.45
C LYS A 118 -14.17 -21.42 11.66
N ILE A 119 -13.96 -21.85 12.89
CA ILE A 119 -13.07 -22.97 13.18
C ILE A 119 -13.77 -24.27 12.74
N PRO A 120 -13.13 -25.16 11.97
CA PRO A 120 -13.71 -26.40 11.48
C PRO A 120 -14.02 -27.31 12.67
N THR A 121 -15.28 -27.76 12.74
CA THR A 121 -15.84 -28.61 13.81
C THR A 121 -15.66 -30.09 13.54
#